data_AF-A0A4P7ZCT3-F1
#
_entry.id   AF-A0A4P7ZCT3-F1
#
_cell.length_a   1.000
_cell.length_b   1.000
_cell.length_c   1.000
_cell.angle_alpha   90.00
_cell.angle_beta   90.00
_cell.angle_gamma   90.00
#
_symmetry.space_group_name_H-M   'P 1'
#
loop_
_entity.id
_entity.type
_entity.pdbx_description
1 polymer ?
#
loop_
_entity_poly.entity_id
_entity_poly.type
_entity_poly.pdbx_seq_one_letter_code
_entity_poly.pdbx_strand_id
1 'polypeptide(L)' 'MHEYESGERVGRYLVLIDVDGRLHALSSNAIQGVSQDDADPGECILALNGGRFLRLPVPFGQALDWLR' A
#
# COMPACT_ATOMS: atom_id res chain seq x y z
N MET A 1 8.97 11.34 0.23
CA MET A 1 7.83 10.43 0.47
C MET A 1 7.10 10.34 -0.87
N HIS A 2 6.89 9.15 -1.43
CA HIS A 2 6.03 9.04 -2.62
C HIS A 2 4.60 8.94 -2.12
N GLU A 3 3.76 9.85 -2.60
CA GLU A 3 2.33 9.89 -2.30
C GLU A 3 1.60 9.09 -3.37
N TYR A 4 0.70 8.21 -2.93
CA TYR A 4 -0.14 7.38 -3.78
C TYR A 4 -1.59 7.85 -3.63
N GLU A 5 -2.35 7.85 -4.72
CA GLU A 5 -3.77 8.25 -4.70
C GLU A 5 -4.72 7.06 -4.76
N SER A 6 -4.27 5.92 -5.28
CA SER A 6 -5.07 4.71 -5.38
C SER A 6 -4.20 3.47 -5.59
N GLY A 7 -4.82 2.30 -5.49
CA GLY A 7 -4.19 1.05 -5.82
C GLY A 7 -5.16 -0.11 -5.91
N GLU A 8 -4.67 -1.24 -6.38
CA GLU A 8 -5.41 -2.50 -6.46
C GLU A 8 -4.47 -3.71 -6.45
N ARG A 9 -5.03 -4.89 -6.19
CA ARG A 9 -4.30 -6.15 -6.33
C ARG A 9 -4.46 -6.70 -7.74
N VAL A 10 -3.34 -6.90 -8.42
CA VAL A 10 -3.27 -7.58 -9.73
C VAL A 10 -2.40 -8.83 -9.60
N GLY A 11 -3.06 -9.98 -9.36
CA GLY A 11 -2.39 -11.27 -9.18
C GLY A 11 -1.47 -11.28 -7.95
N ARG A 12 -0.15 -11.35 -8.19
CA ARG A 12 0.90 -11.34 -7.14
C ARG A 12 1.46 -9.94 -6.82
N TYR A 13 0.89 -8.92 -7.46
CA TYR A 13 1.35 -7.55 -7.33
C TYR A 13 0.27 -6.68 -6.73
N LEU A 14 0.71 -5.69 -5.98
CA LEU A 14 -0.05 -4.49 -5.67
C LEU A 14 0.36 -3.43 -6.68
N VAL A 15 -0.60 -2.97 -7.49
CA VAL A 15 -0.40 -1.89 -8.45
C VAL A 15 -0.90 -0.61 -7.79
N LEU A 16 0.01 0.34 -7.60
CA LEU A 16 -0.28 1.65 -7.01
C LEU A 16 -0.14 2.74 -8.08
N ILE A 17 -0.97 3.77 -7.97
CA ILE A 17 -0.91 4.96 -8.81
C ILE A 17 -0.44 6.12 -7.94
N ASP A 18 0.67 6.76 -8.33
CA ASP A 18 1.14 7.97 -7.67
C ASP A 18 0.38 9.22 -8.14
N VAL A 19 0.57 10.34 -7.44
CA VAL A 19 -0.06 11.63 -7.76
C VAL A 19 0.31 12.20 -9.14
N ASP A 20 1.34 11.65 -9.80
CA ASP A 20 1.73 12.00 -11.17
C ASP A 20 1.11 11.04 -12.21
N GLY A 21 0.26 10.10 -11.78
CA GLY A 21 -0.39 9.10 -12.62
C GLY A 21 0.52 7.93 -13.03
N ARG A 22 1.69 7.75 -12.40
CA ARG A 22 2.60 6.63 -12.73
C ARG A 22 2.22 5.38 -11.97
N LEU A 23 2.33 4.25 -12.67
CA LEU A 23 2.05 2.92 -12.14
C LEU A 23 3.29 2.33 -11.47
N HIS A 24 3.12 1.88 -10.23
CA HIS A 24 4.13 1.17 -9.45
C HIS A 24 3.63 -0.23 -9.12
N ALA A 25 4.38 -1.26 -9.51
CA ALA A 25 4.05 -2.64 -9.18
C ALA A 25 4.93 -3.15 -8.04
N LEU A 26 4.32 -3.45 -6.89
CA LEU A 26 4.98 -4.01 -5.73
C LEU A 26 4.62 -5.49 -5.59
N SER A 27 5.60 -6.36 -5.37
CA SER A 27 5.30 -7.75 -5.06
C SER A 27 4.63 -7.83 -3.68
N SER A 28 3.54 -8.59 -3.56
CA SER A 28 2.90 -8.84 -2.26
C SER A 28 3.84 -9.49 -1.25
N ASN A 29 4.81 -10.29 -1.72
CA ASN A 29 5.83 -10.93 -0.88
C ASN A 29 6.86 -9.94 -0.29
N ALA A 30 6.91 -8.71 -0.79
CA ALA A 30 7.81 -7.68 -0.26
C ALA A 30 7.21 -6.96 0.96
N ILE A 31 5.93 -7.20 1.25
CA ILE A 31 5.17 -6.57 2.33
C ILE A 31 5.29 -7.44 3.57
N GLN A 32 5.90 -6.89 4.62
CA GLN A 32 6.15 -7.57 5.89
C GLN A 32 5.01 -7.37 6.87
N GLY A 33 4.21 -6.32 6.70
CA GLY A 33 3.09 -6.00 7.58
C GLY A 33 2.25 -4.86 7.05
N VAL A 34 1.09 -4.71 7.67
CA VAL A 34 0.16 -3.60 7.46
C VAL A 34 -0.30 -3.09 8.82
N SER A 35 -0.41 -1.78 8.94
CA SER A 35 -1.03 -1.11 10.10
C SER A 35 -1.99 -0.04 9.62
N GLN A 36 -2.99 0.28 10.43
CA GLN A 36 -3.80 1.48 10.22
C GLN A 36 -2.95 2.72 10.54
N ASP A 37 -3.20 3.85 9.88
CA ASP A 37 -2.60 5.13 10.28
C ASP A 37 -3.36 5.70 11.50
N ASP A 38 -2.63 6.09 12.54
CA ASP A 38 -3.21 6.64 13.77
C ASP A 38 -3.85 8.02 13.54
N ALA A 39 -3.40 8.76 12.53
CA ALA A 39 -3.89 10.10 12.21
C ALA A 39 -5.11 10.08 11.27
N ASP A 40 -5.20 9.08 10.39
CA ASP A 40 -6.30 8.93 9.43
C ASP A 40 -6.72 7.46 9.28
N PRO A 41 -7.89 7.06 9.82
CA PRO A 41 -8.41 5.69 9.69
C PRO A 41 -8.69 5.25 8.25
N GLY A 42 -8.79 6.20 7.31
CA GLY A 42 -8.93 5.98 5.87
C GLY A 42 -7.62 5.64 5.18
N GLU A 43 -6.48 5.78 5.87
CA GLU A 43 -5.17 5.43 5.37
C GLU A 43 -4.59 4.21 6.09
N CYS A 44 -3.67 3.55 5.40
CA CYS A 44 -2.89 2.46 5.99
C CYS A 44 -1.41 2.59 5.65
N ILE A 45 -0.59 1.95 6.47
CA ILE A 45 0.86 1.91 6.32
C ILE A 45 1.25 0.47 5.99
N LEU A 46 1.94 0.29 4.87
CA LEU A 46 2.61 -0.96 4.52
C LEU A 46 4.06 -0.91 4.99
N ALA A 47 4.47 -1.90 5.78
CA ALA A 47 5.86 -2.16 6.09
C ALA A 47 6.48 -3.01 4.99
N LEU A 48 7.54 -2.51 4.36
CA LEU A 48 8.29 -3.21 3.31
C LEU A 48 9.65 -3.68 3.84
N ASN A 49 10.24 -4.63 3.12
CA ASN A 49 11.62 -5.06 3.36
C ASN A 49 12.60 -3.85 3.43
N GLY A 50 13.52 -3.94 4.39
CA GLY A 50 14.57 -2.93 4.62
C GLY A 50 14.12 -1.74 5.47
N GLY A 51 13.04 -1.88 6.26
CA GLY A 51 12.57 -0.82 7.16
C GLY A 51 11.93 0.36 6.43
N ARG A 52 11.41 0.13 5.22
CA ARG A 52 10.71 1.15 4.42
C ARG A 52 9.22 1.07 4.70
N PHE A 53 8.57 2.22 4.66
CA PHE A 53 7.13 2.33 4.87
C PHE A 53 6.49 3.04 3.68
N LEU A 54 5.32 2.56 3.28
CA LEU A 54 4.46 3.24 2.32
C LEU A 54 3.13 3.55 2.98
N ARG A 55 2.69 4.80 2.85
CA ARG A 55 1.35 5.23 3.23
C ARG A 55 0.45 5.12 2.01
N LEU A 56 -0.73 4.55 2.19
CA LEU A 56 -1.71 4.33 1.13
C LEU A 56 -3.06 4.92 1.54
N PRO A 57 -3.77 5.58 0.62
CA PRO A 57 -5.09 6.16 0.87
C PRO A 57 -6.19 5.10 0.77
N VAL A 58 -6.02 3.98 1.46
CA VAL A 58 -7.04 2.93 1.56
C VAL A 58 -7.19 2.46 3.01
N PRO A 59 -8.41 2.13 3.44
CA PRO A 59 -8.66 1.59 4.77
C PRO A 59 -7.92 0.26 4.99
N PHE A 60 -7.55 0.00 6.25
CA PHE A 60 -6.85 -1.21 6.67
C PHE A 60 -7.47 -2.53 6.16
N GLY A 61 -8.81 -2.64 6.19
CA GLY A 61 -9.51 -3.84 5.70
C GLY A 61 -9.29 -4.10 4.21
N GLN A 62 -9.34 -3.04 3.40
CA GLN A 62 -9.08 -3.12 1.95
C GLN A 62 -7.62 -3.48 1.67
N ALA A 63 -6.68 -2.88 2.40
CA ALA A 63 -5.26 -3.22 2.29
C ALA A 63 -4.98 -4.67 2.66
N LEU A 64 -5.63 -5.21 3.70
CA LEU A 64 -5.53 -6.62 4.07
C LEU A 64 -6.06 -7.54 2.97
N ASP A 65 -7.19 -7.20 2.35
CA ASP A 65 -7.75 -7.99 1.26
C ASP A 65 -6.80 -8.05 0.05
N TRP A 66 -6.01 -7.01 -0.18
CA TRP A 66 -4.96 -7.03 -1.21
C TRP A 66 -3.79 -7.97 -0.90
N LEU A 67 -3.62 -8.45 0.33
CA LEU A 67 -2.53 -9.33 0.75
C LEU A 67 -2.92 -10.82 0.85
N ARG A 68 -4.22 -11.14 0.74
CA ARG A 68 -4.76 -12.51 0.93
C ARG A 68 -4.53 -13.52 -0.18
#